data_AF-A0A8S0T0L5-F1
#
_entry.id   AF-A0A8S0T0L5-F1
#
_cell.length_a   1.000
_cell.length_b   1.000
_cell.length_c   1.000
_cell.angle_alpha   90.00
_cell.angle_beta   90.00
_cell.angle_gamma   90.00
#
_symmetry.space_group_name_H-M   'P 1'
#
loop_
_entity.id
_entity.type
_entity.pdbx_description
1 polymer ?
#
loop_
_entity_poly.entity_id
_entity_poly.type
_entity_poly.pdbx_seq_one_letter_code
_entity_poly.pdbx_strand_id
1 'polypeptide(L)'
;MASPTLITPTTSTPKPLTPIRPKFTTTGTATHATTALSTRRRDFLYLVAGFVSPVLLLPVTPAWAALEDEYVKETEDVINKVRTTITLDKNDPDVDSAVAQLRETSNSWVAKYRREKALLGRASFRDIYSALNAVSGHYISFGPTAPIPPKRMKRILEEMDTAEKSLLRGR
;
A
#
# COMPACT_ATOMS: atom_id res chain seq x y z
N MET A 1 -18.91 55.35 38.60
CA MET A 1 -19.50 54.47 39.63
C MET A 1 -19.90 53.16 38.96
N ALA A 2 -19.44 52.04 39.53
CA ALA A 2 -19.73 50.64 39.21
C ALA A 2 -19.10 49.99 37.95
N SER A 3 -18.03 49.23 38.16
CA SER A 3 -17.72 47.94 37.49
C SER A 3 -18.57 46.82 38.14
N PRO A 4 -18.35 45.52 37.88
CA PRO A 4 -18.14 44.71 36.66
C PRO A 4 -19.21 43.56 36.60
N THR A 5 -19.08 42.54 35.73
CA THR A 5 -19.37 41.08 35.95
C THR A 5 -19.58 40.37 34.59
N LEU A 6 -19.31 39.10 34.30
CA LEU A 6 -18.37 38.04 34.69
C LEU A 6 -18.87 36.82 33.85
N ILE A 7 -18.00 36.27 33.00
CA ILE A 7 -17.84 34.86 32.57
C ILE A 7 -19.03 33.88 32.74
N THR A 8 -19.36 33.15 31.67
CA THR A 8 -19.62 31.68 31.71
C THR A 8 -19.68 31.07 30.30
N PRO A 9 -18.78 30.13 29.93
CA PRO A 9 -19.04 29.14 28.89
C PRO A 9 -19.71 27.92 29.51
N THR A 10 -20.93 27.60 29.08
CA THR A 10 -21.67 26.41 29.52
C THR A 10 -21.05 25.15 28.90
N THR A 11 -20.47 24.33 29.77
CA THR A 11 -20.18 22.91 29.57
C THR A 11 -21.46 22.15 29.22
N SER A 12 -21.51 21.47 28.07
CA SER A 12 -22.43 20.36 27.85
C SER A 12 -21.64 19.08 27.57
N THR A 13 -21.95 18.11 28.40
CA THR A 13 -21.28 16.84 28.64
C THR A 13 -21.42 15.87 27.46
N PRO A 14 -20.36 15.10 27.10
CA PRO A 14 -20.46 14.06 26.08
C PRO A 14 -21.24 12.84 26.59
N LYS A 15 -22.11 12.31 25.72
CA LYS A 15 -22.95 11.12 25.93
C LYS A 15 -22.07 9.86 25.87
N PRO A 16 -22.09 8.96 26.88
CA PRO A 16 -21.24 7.78 26.89
C PRO A 16 -21.74 6.71 25.91
N LEU A 17 -20.80 6.15 25.17
CA LEU A 17 -20.96 5.04 24.22
C LEU A 17 -21.35 3.75 24.95
N THR A 18 -22.33 3.04 24.41
CA THR A 18 -22.76 1.71 24.88
C THR A 18 -21.80 0.63 24.37
N PRO A 19 -21.33 -0.30 25.22
CA PRO A 19 -20.53 -1.44 24.78
C PRO A 19 -21.44 -2.56 24.27
N ILE A 20 -21.31 -2.90 22.98
CA ILE A 20 -21.98 -4.06 22.37
C ILE A 20 -21.19 -5.32 22.73
N ARG A 21 -21.83 -6.21 23.48
CA ARG A 21 -21.34 -7.53 23.92
C ARG A 21 -21.45 -8.56 22.78
N PRO A 22 -20.40 -9.33 22.44
CA PRO A 22 -20.55 -10.50 21.57
C PRO A 22 -21.15 -11.68 22.34
N LYS A 23 -22.19 -12.30 21.76
CA LYS A 23 -22.77 -13.57 22.22
C LYS A 23 -21.92 -14.72 21.67
N PHE A 24 -21.23 -15.44 22.56
CA PHE A 24 -20.72 -16.78 22.28
C PHE A 24 -21.87 -17.78 22.43
N THR A 25 -22.19 -18.49 21.35
CA THR A 25 -23.08 -19.65 21.38
C THR A 25 -22.22 -20.90 21.54
N THR A 26 -22.24 -21.48 22.74
CA THR A 26 -21.76 -22.84 23.02
C THR A 26 -23.00 -23.69 23.28
N THR A 27 -23.16 -24.75 22.50
CA THR A 27 -24.13 -25.82 22.78
C THR A 27 -23.37 -27.15 22.70
N GLY A 28 -23.14 -27.79 23.85
CA GLY A 28 -22.87 -29.23 23.96
C GLY A 28 -24.12 -30.03 23.56
N THR A 29 -24.14 -31.35 23.43
CA THR A 29 -23.43 -32.47 24.06
C THR A 29 -24.04 -33.71 23.41
N ALA A 30 -23.27 -34.79 23.18
CA ALA A 30 -23.75 -36.16 23.44
C ALA A 30 -22.63 -37.19 23.29
N THR A 31 -22.65 -38.09 24.25
CA THR A 31 -21.70 -39.12 24.64
C THR A 31 -22.00 -40.44 23.94
N HIS A 32 -20.99 -41.18 23.50
CA HIS A 32 -21.05 -42.65 23.43
C HIS A 32 -19.70 -43.24 23.82
N ALA A 33 -19.76 -44.34 24.55
CA ALA A 33 -18.72 -44.88 25.41
C ALA A 33 -17.91 -46.04 24.77
N THR A 34 -16.90 -46.43 25.55
CA THR A 34 -16.33 -47.79 25.73
C THR A 34 -15.07 -48.20 24.94
N THR A 35 -13.97 -48.27 25.70
CA THR A 35 -12.92 -49.32 25.76
C THR A 35 -12.18 -49.79 24.50
N ALA A 36 -10.85 -49.65 24.51
CA ALA A 36 -9.92 -50.79 24.45
C ALA A 36 -8.45 -50.38 24.68
N LEU A 37 -7.68 -51.38 25.08
CA LEU A 37 -6.35 -51.43 25.70
C LEU A 37 -5.12 -51.03 24.85
N SER A 38 -4.08 -50.63 25.58
CA SER A 38 -2.69 -51.14 25.52
C SER A 38 -1.78 -50.84 24.31
N THR A 39 -0.64 -50.22 24.67
CA THR A 39 0.75 -50.52 24.24
C THR A 39 1.07 -50.45 22.76
N ARG A 40 2.03 -49.60 22.38
CA ARG A 40 3.44 -50.02 22.18
C ARG A 40 4.24 -48.89 21.53
N ARG A 41 5.23 -48.40 22.29
CA ARG A 41 6.43 -47.75 21.73
C ARG A 41 7.03 -48.69 20.68
N ARG A 42 7.15 -48.22 19.45
CA ARG A 42 8.07 -48.81 18.47
C ARG A 42 8.85 -47.66 17.86
N ASP A 43 9.98 -47.40 18.52
CA ASP A 43 11.15 -46.81 17.91
C ASP A 43 11.42 -47.57 16.61
N PHE A 44 11.22 -46.90 15.47
CA PHE A 44 11.70 -47.40 14.19
C PHE A 44 13.11 -46.89 13.98
N LEU A 45 14.04 -47.81 14.25
CA LEU A 45 15.45 -47.70 14.01
C LEU A 45 15.75 -47.46 12.52
N TYR A 46 16.75 -46.62 12.34
CA TYR A 46 17.50 -46.32 11.12
C TYR A 46 17.78 -47.54 10.24
N LEU A 47 17.57 -47.39 8.94
CA LEU A 47 18.27 -48.16 7.91
C LEU A 47 18.84 -47.19 6.87
N VAL A 48 20.18 -47.15 6.83
CA VAL A 48 20.99 -46.45 5.84
C VAL A 48 20.89 -47.18 4.49
N ALA A 49 20.57 -46.45 3.43
CA ALA A 49 20.97 -46.79 2.07
C ALA A 49 21.15 -45.50 1.28
N GLY A 50 22.39 -45.23 0.89
CA GLY A 50 22.82 -43.95 0.34
C GLY A 50 22.27 -43.65 -1.05
N PHE A 51 21.90 -42.40 -1.24
CA PHE A 51 22.11 -41.67 -2.49
C PHE A 51 22.63 -40.28 -2.09
N VAL A 52 23.94 -40.09 -2.12
CA VAL A 52 24.52 -38.74 -2.18
C VAL A 52 24.28 -38.24 -3.59
N SER A 53 23.05 -37.79 -3.84
CA SER A 53 22.72 -37.04 -5.04
C SER A 53 23.02 -35.58 -4.71
N PRO A 54 24.05 -34.93 -5.32
CA PRO A 54 24.19 -33.50 -5.22
C PRO A 54 23.08 -32.92 -6.10
N VAL A 55 21.88 -32.83 -5.54
CA VAL A 55 20.78 -32.11 -6.19
C VAL A 55 21.24 -30.66 -6.26
N LEU A 56 21.63 -30.28 -7.47
CA LEU A 56 21.96 -28.92 -7.88
C LEU A 56 20.95 -27.94 -7.28
N LEU A 57 21.40 -27.20 -6.27
CA LEU A 57 20.79 -25.96 -5.83
C LEU A 57 20.98 -24.92 -6.95
N LEU A 58 20.21 -25.03 -8.02
CA LEU A 58 19.99 -23.92 -8.94
C LEU A 58 18.93 -23.02 -8.28
N PRO A 59 19.28 -21.80 -7.85
CA PRO A 59 18.28 -20.85 -7.37
C PRO A 59 17.41 -20.44 -8.57
N VAL A 60 16.21 -21.03 -8.68
CA VAL A 60 15.17 -20.56 -9.57
C VAL A 60 14.57 -19.30 -8.92
N THR A 61 15.22 -18.15 -9.11
CA THR A 61 14.67 -16.81 -8.80
C THR A 61 14.77 -15.77 -9.93
N PRO A 62 14.93 -16.10 -11.23
CA PRO A 62 15.10 -15.05 -12.26
C PRO A 62 13.85 -14.18 -12.45
N ALA A 63 12.66 -14.73 -12.21
CA ALA A 63 11.40 -14.02 -12.46
C ALA A 63 11.14 -12.86 -11.48
N TRP A 64 11.61 -12.98 -10.23
CA TRP A 64 11.42 -11.92 -9.22
C TRP A 64 12.36 -10.74 -9.43
N ALA A 65 13.63 -11.01 -9.76
CA ALA A 65 14.59 -9.96 -10.08
C ALA A 65 14.15 -9.17 -11.31
N ALA A 66 13.67 -9.85 -12.36
CA ALA A 66 13.14 -9.19 -13.55
C ALA A 66 11.93 -8.28 -13.25
N LEU A 67 11.01 -8.72 -12.39
CA LEU A 67 9.86 -7.91 -11.98
C LEU A 67 10.28 -6.68 -11.15
N GLU A 68 11.32 -6.81 -10.32
CA GLU A 68 11.85 -5.72 -9.50
C GLU A 68 12.56 -4.67 -10.37
N ASP A 69 13.39 -5.10 -11.31
CA ASP A 69 14.04 -4.19 -12.27
C ASP A 69 13.01 -3.45 -13.14
N GLU A 70 11.97 -4.15 -13.58
CA GLU A 70 10.85 -3.57 -14.33
C GLU A 70 10.06 -2.58 -13.46
N TYR A 71 9.81 -2.92 -12.19
CA TYR A 71 9.16 -2.02 -11.24
C TYR A 71 9.95 -0.74 -11.01
N VAL A 72 11.27 -0.83 -10.84
CA VAL A 72 12.13 0.35 -10.68
C VAL A 72 12.01 1.24 -11.92
N LYS A 73 12.21 0.66 -13.11
CA LYS A 73 12.15 1.40 -14.37
C LYS A 73 10.80 2.09 -14.59
N GLU A 74 9.70 1.35 -14.47
CA GLU A 74 8.36 1.93 -14.72
C GLU A 74 7.97 2.94 -13.66
N THR A 75 8.42 2.77 -12.41
CA THR A 75 8.15 3.74 -11.35
C THR A 75 8.96 5.03 -11.53
N GLU A 76 10.21 4.95 -11.98
CA GLU A 76 11.00 6.13 -12.37
C GLU A 76 10.34 6.89 -13.53
N ASP A 77 9.85 6.18 -14.55
CA ASP A 77 9.12 6.79 -15.67
C ASP A 77 7.86 7.53 -15.18
N VAL A 78 7.10 6.93 -14.26
CA VAL A 78 5.94 7.59 -13.63
C VAL A 78 6.34 8.83 -12.85
N ILE A 79 7.39 8.76 -12.02
CA ILE A 79 7.87 9.90 -11.23
C ILE A 79 8.25 11.06 -12.15
N ASN A 80 9.01 10.78 -13.21
CA ASN A 80 9.44 11.77 -14.18
C ASN A 80 8.23 12.37 -14.92
N LYS A 81 7.23 11.55 -15.26
CA LYS A 81 6.00 12.03 -15.89
C LYS A 81 5.20 12.94 -14.96
N VAL A 82 5.08 12.58 -13.68
CA VAL A 82 4.42 13.45 -12.68
C VAL A 82 5.16 14.79 -12.58
N ARG A 83 6.49 14.77 -12.38
CA ARG A 83 7.31 15.99 -12.25
C ARG A 83 7.17 16.92 -13.45
N THR A 84 7.27 16.37 -14.66
CA THR A 84 7.14 17.15 -15.90
C THR A 84 5.75 17.73 -16.05
N THR A 85 4.70 16.92 -15.93
CA THR A 85 3.31 17.37 -16.13
C THR A 85 2.89 18.45 -15.13
N ILE A 86 3.24 18.33 -13.85
CA ILE A 86 2.81 19.32 -12.84
C ILE A 86 3.63 20.62 -12.85
N THR A 87 4.79 20.62 -13.53
CA THR A 87 5.67 21.80 -13.66
C THR A 87 5.43 22.55 -14.97
N LEU A 88 4.66 22.00 -15.90
CA LEU A 88 4.27 22.69 -17.14
C LEU A 88 3.53 23.99 -16.84
N ASP A 89 3.75 24.99 -17.68
CA ASP A 89 3.02 26.25 -17.59
C ASP A 89 1.57 26.05 -18.05
N LYS A 90 0.63 26.69 -17.37
CA LYS A 90 -0.82 26.58 -17.68
C LYS A 90 -1.21 27.12 -19.05
N ASN A 91 -0.37 27.96 -19.66
CA ASN A 91 -0.62 28.53 -20.99
C ASN A 91 0.03 27.69 -22.10
N ASP A 92 0.74 26.62 -21.75
CA ASP A 92 1.36 25.74 -22.73
C ASP A 92 0.27 24.90 -23.44
N PRO A 93 0.24 24.87 -24.78
CA PRO A 93 -0.73 24.09 -25.54
C PRO A 93 -0.63 22.57 -25.26
N ASP A 94 0.52 22.08 -24.77
CA ASP A 94 0.75 20.66 -24.55
C ASP A 94 0.25 20.14 -23.19
N VAL A 95 -0.27 21.00 -22.31
CA VAL A 95 -0.75 20.61 -20.96
C VAL A 95 -1.81 19.51 -21.04
N ASP A 96 -2.79 19.66 -21.94
CA ASP A 96 -3.88 18.68 -22.05
C ASP A 96 -3.36 17.30 -22.45
N SER A 97 -2.47 17.26 -23.45
CA SER A 97 -1.78 16.04 -23.90
C SER A 97 -0.91 15.44 -22.79
N ALA A 98 -0.15 16.27 -22.07
CA ALA A 98 0.71 15.84 -20.97
C ALA A 98 -0.10 15.24 -19.80
N VAL A 99 -1.25 15.81 -19.46
CA VAL A 99 -2.16 15.28 -18.43
C VAL A 99 -2.84 14.00 -18.90
N ALA A 100 -3.25 13.90 -20.15
CA ALA A 100 -3.82 12.69 -20.73
C ALA A 100 -2.81 11.53 -20.69
N GLN A 101 -1.56 11.77 -21.11
CA GLN A 101 -0.48 10.79 -21.04
C GLN A 101 -0.17 10.40 -19.59
N LEU A 102 -0.12 11.36 -18.67
CA LEU A 102 0.09 11.06 -17.24
C LEU A 102 -1.01 10.14 -16.70
N ARG A 103 -2.27 10.39 -17.07
CA ARG A 103 -3.40 9.54 -16.67
C ARG A 103 -3.25 8.12 -17.21
N GLU A 104 -2.87 7.98 -18.48
CA GLU A 104 -2.64 6.67 -19.12
C GLU A 104 -1.52 5.89 -18.42
N THR A 105 -0.37 6.53 -18.22
CA THR A 105 0.80 5.93 -17.54
C THR A 105 0.45 5.56 -16.09
N SER A 106 -0.22 6.45 -15.36
CA SER A 106 -0.68 6.20 -13.99
C SER A 106 -1.62 5.00 -13.92
N ASN A 107 -2.61 4.91 -14.81
CA ASN A 107 -3.57 3.81 -14.83
C ASN A 107 -2.88 2.48 -15.16
N SER A 108 -1.95 2.48 -16.12
CA SER A 108 -1.17 1.31 -16.50
C SER A 108 -0.32 0.80 -15.34
N TRP A 109 0.42 1.69 -14.68
CA TRP A 109 1.24 1.38 -13.52
C TRP A 109 0.40 0.84 -12.35
N VAL A 110 -0.73 1.48 -12.02
CA VAL A 110 -1.64 1.02 -10.97
C VAL A 110 -2.25 -0.34 -11.32
N ALA A 111 -2.69 -0.54 -12.55
CA ALA A 111 -3.29 -1.80 -12.98
C ALA A 111 -2.33 -2.98 -12.85
N LYS A 112 -1.04 -2.74 -13.14
CA LYS A 112 0.03 -3.71 -13.05
C LYS A 112 0.40 -4.00 -11.59
N TYR A 113 0.81 -2.99 -10.83
CA TYR A 113 1.47 -3.22 -9.54
C TYR A 113 0.52 -3.30 -8.34
N ARG A 114 -0.73 -2.85 -8.43
CA ARG A 114 -1.68 -2.89 -7.30
C ARG A 114 -2.04 -4.31 -6.84
N ARG A 115 -1.94 -5.30 -7.75
CA ARG A 115 -2.24 -6.71 -7.44
C ARG A 115 -1.02 -7.46 -6.88
N GLU A 116 0.18 -6.91 -7.07
CA GLU A 116 1.43 -7.51 -6.64
C GLU A 116 1.62 -7.42 -5.12
N LYS A 117 1.44 -8.56 -4.44
CA LYS A 117 1.46 -8.61 -2.97
C LYS A 117 2.82 -8.25 -2.37
N ALA A 118 3.91 -8.51 -3.09
CA ALA A 118 5.26 -8.17 -2.68
C ALA A 118 5.51 -6.64 -2.63
N LEU A 119 4.78 -5.85 -3.43
CA LEU A 119 4.97 -4.40 -3.54
C LEU A 119 4.08 -3.60 -2.58
N LEU A 120 2.95 -4.15 -2.11
CA LEU A 120 2.03 -3.47 -1.19
C LEU A 120 2.68 -3.09 0.16
N GLY A 121 3.75 -3.78 0.56
CA GLY A 121 4.53 -3.47 1.75
C GLY A 121 5.56 -2.35 1.56
N ARG A 122 5.88 -2.00 0.32
CA ARG A 122 6.94 -1.06 -0.03
C ARG A 122 6.53 0.39 0.21
N ALA A 123 7.45 1.18 0.75
CA ALA A 123 7.29 2.60 0.97
C ALA A 123 7.17 3.34 -0.37
N SER A 124 8.04 3.03 -1.35
CA SER A 124 7.98 3.59 -2.70
C SER A 124 6.59 3.42 -3.32
N PHE A 125 6.02 2.21 -3.30
CA PHE A 125 4.69 1.96 -3.84
C PHE A 125 3.61 2.81 -3.17
N ARG A 126 3.62 2.90 -1.83
CA ARG A 126 2.62 3.65 -1.06
C ARG A 126 2.69 5.14 -1.34
N ASP A 127 3.89 5.69 -1.39
CA ASP A 127 4.12 7.12 -1.60
C ASP A 127 3.74 7.52 -3.03
N ILE A 128 4.12 6.73 -4.05
CA ILE A 128 3.68 6.96 -5.44
C ILE A 128 2.16 6.85 -5.55
N TYR A 129 1.55 5.81 -4.99
CA TYR A 129 0.10 5.63 -5.07
C TYR A 129 -0.66 6.78 -4.41
N SER A 130 -0.17 7.30 -3.28
CA SER A 130 -0.73 8.49 -2.62
C SER A 130 -0.69 9.72 -3.53
N ALA A 131 0.48 10.01 -4.08
CA ALA A 131 0.67 11.17 -4.94
C ALA A 131 -0.12 11.06 -6.25
N LEU A 132 -0.17 9.90 -6.89
CA LEU A 132 -0.98 9.66 -8.09
C LEU A 132 -2.47 9.91 -7.82
N ASN A 133 -2.99 9.51 -6.65
CA ASN A 133 -4.37 9.82 -6.27
C ASN A 133 -4.57 11.32 -6.02
N ALA A 134 -3.60 12.01 -5.42
CA ALA A 134 -3.67 13.45 -5.21
C ALA A 134 -3.70 14.24 -6.53
N VAL A 135 -2.90 13.83 -7.51
CA VAL A 135 -2.84 14.43 -8.86
C VAL A 135 -4.09 14.09 -9.66
N SER A 136 -4.45 12.81 -9.74
CA SER A 136 -5.62 12.34 -10.49
C SER A 136 -6.91 12.95 -9.95
N GLY A 137 -7.07 13.01 -8.63
CA GLY A 137 -8.23 13.63 -7.99
C GLY A 137 -8.38 15.12 -8.33
N HIS A 138 -7.27 15.85 -8.48
CA HIS A 138 -7.29 17.24 -8.92
C HIS A 138 -7.78 17.37 -10.36
N TYR A 139 -7.16 16.67 -11.30
CA TYR A 139 -7.53 16.77 -12.72
C TYR A 139 -8.94 16.23 -13.02
N ILE A 140 -9.42 15.23 -12.26
CA ILE A 140 -10.81 14.76 -12.36
C ILE A 140 -11.80 15.83 -11.89
N SER A 141 -11.47 16.56 -10.83
CA SER A 141 -12.39 17.54 -10.23
C SER A 141 -12.39 18.89 -10.96
N PHE A 142 -11.23 19.33 -11.45
CA PHE A 142 -11.04 20.68 -11.99
C PHE A 142 -10.76 20.73 -13.50
N GLY A 143 -10.49 19.58 -14.12
CA GLY A 143 -10.11 19.49 -15.53
C GLY A 143 -8.59 19.56 -15.74
N PRO A 144 -8.11 19.19 -16.95
CA PRO A 144 -6.68 18.99 -17.26
C PRO A 144 -5.88 20.30 -17.28
N THR A 145 -6.49 21.43 -17.62
CA THR A 145 -5.83 22.74 -17.69
C THR A 145 -5.81 23.50 -16.36
N ALA A 146 -6.47 22.96 -15.32
CA ALA A 146 -6.56 23.62 -14.03
C ALA A 146 -5.23 23.49 -13.26
N PRO A 147 -4.59 24.61 -12.88
CA PRO A 147 -3.31 24.55 -12.18
C PRO A 147 -3.46 23.95 -10.78
N ILE A 148 -2.51 23.12 -10.38
CA ILE A 148 -2.47 22.54 -9.04
C ILE A 148 -2.09 23.64 -8.03
N PRO A 149 -2.80 23.77 -6.89
CA PRO A 149 -2.43 24.74 -5.87
C PRO A 149 -0.97 24.58 -5.40
N PRO A 150 -0.20 25.67 -5.23
CA PRO A 150 1.26 25.60 -5.06
C PRO A 150 1.68 24.81 -3.81
N LYS A 151 0.94 24.93 -2.71
CA LYS A 151 1.18 24.14 -1.48
C LYS A 151 0.99 22.64 -1.72
N ARG A 152 -0.01 22.25 -2.53
CA ARG A 152 -0.27 20.86 -2.88
C ARG A 152 0.80 20.34 -3.83
N MET A 153 1.16 21.13 -4.85
CA MET A 153 2.23 20.79 -5.79
C MET A 153 3.56 20.53 -5.08
N LYS A 154 3.96 21.41 -4.15
CA LYS A 154 5.17 21.22 -3.35
C LYS A 154 5.16 19.90 -2.58
N ARG A 155 4.02 19.57 -1.93
CA ARG A 155 3.89 18.30 -1.20
C ARG A 155 4.00 17.09 -2.12
N ILE A 156 3.37 17.14 -3.31
CA ILE A 156 3.47 16.06 -4.31
C ILE A 156 4.91 15.86 -4.74
N LEU A 157 5.66 16.95 -5.00
CA LEU A 157 7.09 16.86 -5.36
C LEU A 157 7.93 16.27 -4.23
N GLU A 158 7.68 16.64 -2.97
CA GLU A 158 8.35 16.05 -1.80
C GLU A 158 8.04 14.54 -1.65
N GLU A 159 6.79 14.14 -1.90
CA GLU A 159 6.36 12.73 -1.93
C GLU A 159 7.09 11.97 -3.06
N MET A 160 7.22 12.57 -4.26
CA MET A 160 7.99 11.99 -5.38
C MET A 160 9.47 11.78 -5.04
N ASP A 161 10.12 12.78 -4.44
CA ASP A 161 11.53 12.69 -4.06
C ASP A 161 11.76 11.62 -2.99
N THR A 162 10.82 11.48 -2.05
CA THR A 162 10.87 10.46 -1.01
C THR A 162 10.64 9.07 -1.57
N ALA A 163 9.71 8.94 -2.51
CA ALA A 163 9.42 7.70 -3.21
C ALA A 163 10.62 7.23 -4.05
N GLU A 164 11.23 8.12 -4.83
CA GLU A 164 12.42 7.84 -5.64
C GLU A 164 13.60 7.35 -4.78
N LYS A 165 13.87 8.03 -3.66
CA LYS A 165 14.90 7.59 -2.70
C LYS A 165 14.57 6.23 -2.09
N SER A 166 13.30 5.90 -1.88
CA SER A 166 12.90 4.58 -1.37
C SER A 166 13.03 3.51 -2.44
N LEU A 167 12.65 3.81 -3.67
CA LEU A 167 12.75 2.95 -4.84
C LEU A 167 14.20 2.49 -5.08
N LEU A 168 15.14 3.43 -5.11
CA LEU A 168 16.58 3.16 -5.29
C LEU A 168 17.19 2.32 -4.16
N ARG A 169 16.53 2.26 -2.99
CA ARG A 169 16.96 1.44 -1.85
C ARG A 169 16.22 0.09 -1.79
N GLY A 170 15.41 -0.24 -2.80
CA GLY A 170 14.57 -1.44 -2.83
C GLY A 170 13.47 -1.44 -1.76
N ARG A 171 12.99 -0.25 -1.36
CA ARG A 171 12.04 -0.08 -0.24
C ARG A 171 10.69 0.43 -0.64
#